data_AF-A0A8T3WI80-F1
#
_entry.id   AF-A0A8T3WI80-F1
#
_cell.length_a   1.000
_cell.length_b   1.000
_cell.length_c   1.000
_cell.angle_alpha   90.00
_cell.angle_beta   90.00
_cell.angle_gamma   90.00
#
_symmetry.space_group_name_H-M   'P 1'
#
loop_
_entity.id
_entity.type
_entity.pdbx_description
1 polymer ?
#
loop_
_entity_poly.entity_id
_entity_poly.type
_entity_poly.pdbx_seq_one_letter_code
_entity_poly.pdbx_strand_id
1 'polypeptide(L)'
;MENNNTENAKQIEVIQAVRNFKPELIRACYAVGLWIWAEFRQKLSQEELSFLKEIGFRWNRNRKVWQNACGIKKRSSTGDPRMKYQIVTFGED
;
A
#
# COMPACT_ATOMS: atom_id res chain seq x y z
N MET A 1 -9.81 -15.12 -18.46
CA MET A 1 -10.04 -14.87 -17.03
C MET A 1 -8.68 -15.03 -16.34
N GLU A 2 -7.84 -13.99 -16.32
CA GLU A 2 -6.42 -14.15 -15.95
C GLU A 2 -5.85 -12.92 -15.21
N ASN A 3 -6.70 -12.11 -14.59
CA ASN A 3 -6.29 -10.81 -14.06
C ASN A 3 -5.88 -10.88 -12.57
N ASN A 4 -6.45 -11.80 -11.80
CA ASN A 4 -6.26 -11.83 -10.34
C ASN A 4 -4.84 -12.23 -9.87
N ASN A 5 -4.04 -12.89 -10.73
CA ASN A 5 -2.72 -13.40 -10.34
C ASN A 5 -1.60 -12.35 -10.51
N THR A 6 -1.63 -11.58 -11.60
CA THR A 6 -0.62 -10.53 -11.85
C THR A 6 -0.82 -9.31 -10.97
N GLU A 7 -2.08 -8.99 -10.65
CA GLU A 7 -2.44 -7.88 -9.76
C GLU A 7 -1.90 -8.11 -8.33
N ASN A 8 -1.92 -9.36 -7.87
CA ASN A 8 -1.30 -9.76 -6.61
C ASN A 8 0.24 -9.67 -6.64
N ALA A 9 0.90 -10.00 -7.75
CA ALA A 9 2.36 -10.08 -7.81
C ALA A 9 3.05 -8.76 -7.43
N LYS A 10 2.58 -7.62 -7.97
CA LYS A 10 3.15 -6.30 -7.67
C LYS A 10 2.87 -5.86 -6.23
N GLN A 11 1.70 -6.19 -5.71
CA GLN A 11 1.36 -5.94 -4.31
C GLN A 11 2.27 -6.76 -3.39
N ILE A 12 2.49 -8.04 -3.70
CA ILE A 12 3.40 -8.93 -2.97
C ILE A 12 4.82 -8.38 -2.98
N GLU A 13 5.35 -7.92 -4.12
CA GLU A 13 6.70 -7.32 -4.19
C GLU A 13 6.84 -6.12 -3.25
N VAL A 14 5.85 -5.21 -3.24
CA VAL A 14 5.86 -4.03 -2.36
C VAL A 14 5.77 -4.45 -0.88
N ILE A 15 4.89 -5.40 -0.53
CA ILE A 15 4.79 -5.90 0.84
C ILE A 15 6.06 -6.63 1.27
N GLN A 16 6.68 -7.41 0.39
CA GLN A 16 7.96 -8.06 0.66
C GLN A 16 9.08 -7.04 0.88
N ALA A 17 9.13 -5.96 0.08
CA ALA A 17 10.08 -4.88 0.32
C ALA A 17 9.87 -4.23 1.70
N VAL A 18 8.62 -3.93 2.06
CA VAL A 18 8.27 -3.40 3.39
C VAL A 18 8.64 -4.40 4.49
N ARG A 19 8.40 -5.70 4.29
CA ARG A 19 8.76 -6.78 5.22
C ARG A 19 10.26 -6.88 5.47
N ASN A 20 11.04 -6.82 4.39
CA ASN A 20 12.50 -6.94 4.45
C ASN A 20 13.14 -5.72 5.10
N PHE A 21 12.57 -4.53 4.86
CA PHE A 21 13.02 -3.31 5.53
C PHE A 21 12.63 -3.31 7.00
N LYS A 22 11.34 -3.51 7.29
CA LYS A 22 10.81 -3.51 8.65
C LYS A 22 9.47 -4.25 8.77
N PRO A 23 9.45 -5.47 9.32
CA PRO A 23 8.25 -6.32 9.31
C PRO A 23 7.10 -5.75 10.13
N GLU A 24 7.37 -4.92 11.15
CA GLU A 24 6.32 -4.30 11.97
C GLU A 24 5.44 -3.33 11.16
N LEU A 25 5.96 -2.75 10.07
CA LEU A 25 5.22 -1.84 9.20
C LEU A 25 4.13 -2.55 8.40
N ILE A 26 4.27 -3.86 8.15
CA ILE A 26 3.27 -4.63 7.41
C ILE A 26 1.91 -4.59 8.11
N ARG A 27 1.91 -4.55 9.44
CA ARG A 27 0.67 -4.47 10.24
C ARG A 27 -0.11 -3.18 9.98
N ALA A 28 0.57 -2.12 9.54
CA ALA A 28 -0.05 -0.87 9.13
C ALA A 28 -0.49 -0.87 7.66
N CYS A 29 -0.06 -1.85 6.87
CA CYS A 29 -0.34 -1.96 5.44
C CYS A 29 -1.58 -2.82 5.16
N TYR A 30 -2.35 -2.44 4.16
CA TYR A 30 -3.51 -3.19 3.67
C TYR A 30 -3.72 -2.95 2.18
N ALA A 31 -4.19 -3.95 1.46
CA ALA A 31 -4.61 -3.81 0.07
C ALA A 31 -6.01 -3.19 0.00
N VAL A 32 -6.21 -2.28 -0.95
CA VAL A 32 -7.52 -1.76 -1.31
C VAL A 32 -7.69 -1.98 -2.81
N GLY A 33 -8.36 -3.06 -3.19
CA GLY A 33 -8.37 -3.52 -4.58
C GLY A 33 -6.94 -3.76 -5.10
N LEU A 34 -6.48 -2.89 -6.01
CA LEU A 34 -5.15 -3.01 -6.65
C LEU A 34 -4.07 -2.10 -6.06
N TRP A 35 -4.41 -1.35 -5.00
CA TRP A 35 -3.49 -0.45 -4.32
C TRP A 35 -3.05 -1.05 -2.99
N ILE A 36 -1.87 -0.63 -2.51
CA ILE A 36 -1.48 -0.84 -1.12
C ILE A 36 -1.55 0.48 -0.39
N TRP A 37 -2.26 0.49 0.71
CA TRP A 37 -2.40 1.62 1.58
C TRP A 37 -1.72 1.31 2.90
N ALA A 38 -1.20 2.32 3.57
CA ALA A 38 -0.57 2.17 4.87
C ALA A 38 -0.92 3.31 5.81
N GLU A 39 -1.32 2.95 7.03
CA GLU A 39 -1.74 3.87 8.10
C GLU A 39 -0.88 3.66 9.34
N PHE A 40 0.15 4.48 9.47
CA PHE A 40 1.06 4.43 10.60
C PHE A 40 0.50 5.26 11.76
N ARG A 41 0.21 4.60 12.89
CA ARG A 41 -0.21 5.27 14.13
C ARG A 41 0.92 6.09 14.77
N GLN A 42 2.16 5.65 14.54
CA GLN A 42 3.35 6.32 15.03
C GLN A 42 4.00 7.18 13.94
N LYS A 43 4.75 8.20 14.37
CA LYS A 43 5.51 9.03 13.45
C LYS A 43 6.63 8.18 12.84
N LEU A 44 6.65 8.11 11.52
CA LEU A 44 7.72 7.46 10.77
C LEU A 44 9.03 8.23 10.92
N SER A 45 10.13 7.50 11.06
CA SER A 45 11.49 8.05 11.01
C SER A 45 11.81 8.56 9.60
N GLN A 46 12.84 9.41 9.48
CA GLN A 46 13.25 9.96 8.18
C GLN A 46 13.67 8.87 7.19
N GLU A 47 14.35 7.82 7.68
CA GLU A 47 14.73 6.65 6.90
C GLU A 47 13.51 5.90 6.34
N GLU A 48 12.52 5.61 7.19
CA GLU A 48 11.26 4.94 6.81
C GLU A 48 10.50 5.73 5.75
N LEU A 49 10.42 7.07 5.92
CA LEU A 49 9.78 7.96 4.96
C LEU A 49 10.51 7.96 3.62
N SER A 50 11.85 7.92 3.64
CA SER A 50 12.67 7.85 2.43
C SER A 50 12.43 6.53 1.71
N PHE A 51 12.50 5.42 2.45
CA PHE A 51 12.25 4.07 1.93
C PHE A 51 10.86 3.94 1.30
N LEU A 52 9.81 4.38 1.99
CA LEU A 52 8.44 4.36 1.46
C LEU A 52 8.33 5.14 0.14
N LYS A 53 8.95 6.33 0.05
CA LYS A 53 8.94 7.13 -1.19
C LYS A 53 9.70 6.44 -2.32
N GLU A 54 10.80 5.76 -2.00
CA GLU A 54 11.65 5.04 -2.95
C GLU A 54 10.90 3.87 -3.60
N ILE A 55 10.20 3.06 -2.80
CA ILE A 55 9.39 1.93 -3.32
C ILE A 55 8.05 2.38 -3.95
N GLY A 56 7.80 3.70 -4.00
CA GLY A 56 6.67 4.29 -4.74
C GLY A 56 5.44 4.65 -3.90
N PHE A 57 5.50 4.60 -2.57
CA PHE A 57 4.43 5.18 -1.76
C PHE A 57 4.41 6.71 -1.89
N ARG A 58 3.18 7.24 -1.85
CA ARG A 58 2.89 8.67 -1.85
C ARG A 58 1.97 8.99 -0.68
N TRP A 59 2.26 10.08 0.00
CA TRP A 59 1.38 10.59 1.05
C TRP A 59 0.14 11.25 0.46
N ASN A 60 -1.04 10.77 0.84
CA ASN A 60 -2.31 11.36 0.45
C ASN A 60 -2.83 12.26 1.58
N ARG A 61 -2.63 13.57 1.45
CA ARG A 61 -3.05 14.57 2.45
C ARG A 61 -4.56 14.57 2.73
N ASN A 62 -5.39 14.30 1.73
CA ASN A 62 -6.85 14.31 1.88
C ASN A 62 -7.35 13.15 2.75
N ARG A 63 -6.68 12.00 2.67
CA ARG A 63 -7.08 10.76 3.35
C ARG A 63 -6.22 10.43 4.54
N LYS A 64 -5.10 11.16 4.72
CA LYS A 64 -4.09 10.92 5.75
C LYS A 64 -3.54 9.49 5.73
N VAL A 65 -3.34 8.95 4.53
CA VAL A 65 -2.81 7.61 4.31
C VAL A 65 -1.64 7.65 3.34
N TRP A 66 -0.72 6.70 3.49
CA TRP A 66 0.27 6.41 2.45
C TRP A 66 -0.37 5.47 1.43
N GLN A 67 -0.19 5.73 0.14
CA GLN A 67 -0.74 4.90 -0.94
C GLN A 67 0.36 4.53 -1.95
N ASN A 68 0.37 3.29 -2.41
CA ASN A 68 1.21 2.79 -3.48
C ASN A 68 0.32 2.24 -4.61
N ALA A 69 0.55 2.72 -5.83
CA ALA A 69 -0.15 2.29 -7.03
C ALA A 69 0.36 0.96 -7.59
N CYS A 70 1.40 0.36 -7.01
CA CYS A 70 1.98 -0.91 -7.42
C CYS A 70 2.30 -0.95 -8.94
N GLY A 71 2.69 0.20 -9.50
CA GLY A 71 2.98 0.35 -10.93
C GLY A 71 1.76 0.53 -11.85
N ILE A 72 0.54 0.54 -11.33
CA ILE A 72 -0.69 0.66 -12.12
C ILE A 72 -0.99 2.13 -12.45
N LYS A 73 -0.95 2.47 -13.74
CA LYS A 73 -1.42 3.78 -14.25
C LYS A 73 -2.95 3.76 -14.41
N LYS A 74 -3.69 4.20 -13.38
CA LYS A 74 -5.15 4.43 -13.48
C LYS A 74 -5.49 5.92 -13.34
N ARG A 75 -6.55 6.35 -14.04
CA ARG A 75 -7.14 7.68 -13.90
C ARG A 75 -7.66 7.89 -12.49
N SER A 76 -7.56 9.10 -11.95
CA SER A 76 -8.07 9.42 -10.62
C SER A 76 -9.56 9.05 -10.54
N SER A 77 -9.93 8.28 -9.51
CA SER A 77 -11.34 8.03 -9.20
C SER A 77 -11.81 9.07 -8.19
N THR A 78 -12.98 9.64 -8.44
CA THR A 78 -13.59 10.71 -7.63
C THR A 78 -14.04 10.23 -6.25
N GLY A 79 -14.20 8.90 -6.05
CA GLY A 79 -14.68 8.29 -4.81
C GLY A 79 -13.58 7.64 -3.94
N ASP A 80 -13.93 7.26 -2.71
CA ASP A 80 -13.04 6.48 -1.84
C ASP A 80 -12.98 5.02 -2.31
N PRO A 81 -11.82 4.52 -2.80
CA PRO A 81 -11.73 3.13 -3.24
C PRO A 81 -11.99 2.15 -2.10
N ARG A 82 -11.81 2.54 -0.82
CA ARG A 82 -12.19 1.71 0.33
C ARG A 82 -13.69 1.43 0.42
N MET A 83 -14.52 2.32 -0.15
CA MET A 83 -15.97 2.12 -0.20
C MET A 83 -16.41 1.23 -1.37
N LYS A 84 -15.53 1.04 -2.35
CA LYS A 84 -15.83 0.32 -3.60
C LYS A 84 -15.16 -1.05 -3.67
N TYR A 85 -13.97 -1.19 -3.09
CA TYR A 85 -13.16 -2.40 -3.14
C TYR A 85 -12.97 -2.96 -1.75
N GLN A 86 -12.78 -4.28 -1.67
CA GLN A 86 -12.47 -4.97 -0.42
C GLN A 86 -11.12 -4.51 0.12
N ILE A 87 -11.04 -4.44 1.45
CA ILE A 87 -9.82 -4.19 2.20
C ILE A 87 -9.26 -5.54 2.64
N VAL A 88 -8.01 -5.81 2.31
CA VAL A 88 -7.31 -7.04 2.72
C VAL A 88 -6.10 -6.64 3.54
N THR A 89 -6.04 -7.08 4.79
CA THR A 89 -4.91 -6.85 5.71
C THR A 89 -3.82 -7.91 5.49
N PHE A 90 -2.56 -7.53 5.64
CA PHE A 90 -1.41 -8.44 5.45
C PHE A 90 -0.84 -8.98 6.77
N GLY A 91 -1.49 -8.71 7.90
CA GLY A 91 -0.89 -8.79 9.24
C GLY A 91 -1.50 -9.82 10.20
N GLU A 92 -2.06 -10.92 9.71
CA GLU A 92 -2.55 -12.03 10.56
C GLU A 92 -1.71 -13.30 10.34
N ASP A 93 -0.62 -13.40 11.10
CA ASP A 93 -0.10 -14.64 11.68
C ASP A 93 0.54 -14.30 13.04
#